data_AF-A0A7K4WNB8-F1
#
_entry.id   AF-A0A7K4WNB8-F1
#
_cell.length_a   1.000
_cell.length_b   1.000
_cell.length_c   1.000
_cell.angle_alpha   90.00
_cell.angle_beta   90.00
_cell.angle_gamma   90.00
#
_symmetry.space_group_name_H-M   'P 1'
#
loop_
_entity.id
_entity.type
_entity.pdbx_description
1 polymer ?
#
loop_
_entity_poly.entity_id
_entity_poly.type
_entity_poly.pdbx_seq_one_letter_code
_entity_poly.pdbx_strand_id
1 'polypeptide(L)'
;YSDITQKCWDYFVYLMRNVTASELCEWKVISRPYSELQYCLELWADRLNYGYPNALAEQYIFQSHHRYFHNCTLEHPVYFDPPEDVLLAMIIAPICLIPFLVTLVIWRSKDGKAQA
;
A
#
# COMPACT_ATOMS: atom_id res chain seq x y z
N TYR A 1 -23.99 22.31 4.67
CA TYR A 1 -22.83 21.40 4.56
C TYR A 1 -23.00 20.18 5.46
N SER A 2 -23.21 20.35 6.78
CA SER A 2 -23.47 19.27 7.76
C SER A 2 -24.47 18.21 7.28
N ASP A 3 -25.70 18.62 6.92
CA ASP A 3 -26.78 17.68 6.57
C ASP A 3 -26.45 16.86 5.32
N ILE A 4 -25.66 17.43 4.42
CA ILE A 4 -25.22 16.77 3.19
C ILE A 4 -24.10 15.77 3.50
N THR A 5 -23.12 16.17 4.32
CA THR A 5 -22.07 15.27 4.77
C THR A 5 -22.60 14.10 5.60
N GLN A 6 -23.68 14.31 6.36
CA GLN A 6 -24.39 13.22 7.06
C GLN A 6 -24.95 12.19 6.07
N LYS A 7 -25.53 12.63 4.94
CA LYS A 7 -25.99 11.71 3.89
C LYS A 7 -24.84 10.94 3.24
N CYS A 8 -23.68 11.57 3.03
CA CYS A 8 -22.48 10.87 2.57
C CYS A 8 -22.08 9.76 3.55
N TRP A 9 -22.10 10.06 4.85
CA TRP A 9 -21.82 9.11 5.90
C TRP A 9 -22.83 7.96 5.95
N ASP A 10 -24.13 8.26 5.90
CA ASP A 10 -25.18 7.23 5.92
C ASP A 10 -25.06 6.29 4.71
N TYR A 11 -24.70 6.83 3.54
CA TYR A 11 -24.43 6.03 2.35
C TYR A 11 -23.19 5.15 2.51
N PHE A 12 -22.11 5.68 3.09
CA PHE A 12 -20.93 4.88 3.43
C PHE A 12 -21.28 3.73 4.38
N VAL A 13 -22.02 3.99 5.46
CA VAL A 13 -22.50 2.97 6.39
C VAL A 13 -23.37 1.93 5.69
N TYR A 14 -24.23 2.37 4.76
CA TYR A 14 -25.03 1.47 3.94
C TYR A 14 -24.16 0.55 3.07
N LEU A 15 -23.10 1.07 2.43
CA LEU A 15 -22.19 0.24 1.63
C LEU A 15 -21.40 -0.76 2.50
N MET A 16 -21.00 -0.33 3.71
CA MET A 16 -20.23 -1.16 4.64
C MET A 16 -21.07 -2.26 5.30
N ARG A 17 -22.41 -2.24 5.20
CA ARG A 17 -23.30 -3.17 5.92
C ARG A 17 -23.06 -4.66 5.61
N ASN A 18 -22.59 -4.95 4.40
CA ASN A 18 -22.40 -6.31 3.90
C ASN A 18 -20.92 -6.73 3.94
N VAL A 19 -20.03 -5.87 4.45
CA VAL A 19 -18.61 -6.20 4.60
C VAL A 19 -18.45 -6.97 5.91
N THR A 20 -17.93 -8.19 5.83
CA THR A 20 -17.69 -9.02 7.02
C THR A 20 -16.47 -8.56 7.79
N ALA A 21 -16.36 -8.95 9.06
CA ALA A 21 -15.22 -8.57 9.91
C ALA A 21 -13.86 -8.98 9.32
N SER A 22 -13.79 -10.14 8.66
CA SER A 22 -12.57 -10.62 7.98
C SER A 22 -12.21 -9.81 6.73
N GLU A 23 -13.17 -9.12 6.13
CA GLU A 23 -12.97 -8.33 4.91
C GLU A 23 -12.69 -6.84 5.19
N LEU A 24 -12.88 -6.37 6.43
CA LEU A 24 -12.71 -4.96 6.80
C LEU A 24 -11.28 -4.44 6.54
N CYS A 25 -10.28 -5.31 6.65
CA CYS A 25 -8.88 -4.96 6.45
C CYS A 25 -8.39 -5.23 5.02
N GLU A 26 -9.25 -5.75 4.15
CA GLU A 26 -8.93 -6.00 2.76
C GLU A 26 -9.16 -4.73 1.94
N TRP A 27 -8.09 -4.01 1.60
CA TRP A 27 -8.18 -2.76 0.82
C TRP A 27 -8.97 -2.94 -0.49
N LYS A 28 -8.86 -4.11 -1.12
CA LYS A 28 -9.60 -4.44 -2.34
C LYS A 28 -11.12 -4.43 -2.14
N VAL A 29 -11.60 -4.77 -0.95
CA VAL A 29 -13.03 -4.76 -0.59
C VAL A 29 -13.47 -3.35 -0.18
N ILE A 30 -12.70 -2.68 0.68
CA ILE A 30 -13.11 -1.41 1.30
C ILE A 30 -12.74 -0.16 0.50
N SER A 31 -11.87 -0.26 -0.51
CA SER A 31 -11.46 0.87 -1.34
C SER A 31 -12.65 1.58 -2.00
N ARG A 32 -13.60 0.83 -2.56
CA ARG A 32 -14.78 1.42 -3.20
C ARG A 32 -15.65 2.23 -2.22
N PRO A 33 -16.18 1.68 -1.11
CA PRO A 33 -16.99 2.47 -0.18
C PRO A 33 -16.21 3.65 0.41
N TYR A 34 -14.93 3.47 0.70
CA TYR A 34 -14.09 4.54 1.23
C TYR A 34 -13.90 5.69 0.22
N SER A 35 -13.61 5.37 -1.04
CA SER A 35 -13.50 6.37 -2.12
C SER A 35 -14.82 7.09 -2.38
N GLU A 36 -15.96 6.40 -2.29
CA GLU A 36 -17.29 7.03 -2.41
C GLU A 36 -17.56 8.03 -1.29
N LEU A 37 -17.17 7.71 -0.04
CA LEU A 37 -17.25 8.65 1.09
C LEU A 37 -16.39 9.89 0.82
N GLN A 38 -15.12 9.69 0.47
CA GLN A 38 -14.20 10.78 0.17
C GLN A 38 -14.73 11.67 -0.96
N TYR A 39 -15.12 11.06 -2.08
CA TYR A 39 -15.63 11.77 -3.25
C TYR A 39 -16.90 12.56 -2.91
N CYS A 40 -17.83 11.99 -2.14
CA CYS A 40 -19.05 12.69 -1.73
C CYS A 40 -18.72 13.92 -0.87
N LEU A 41 -17.80 13.80 0.09
CA LEU A 41 -17.38 14.90 0.96
C LEU A 41 -16.70 16.03 0.16
N GLU A 42 -15.81 15.67 -0.77
CA GLU A 42 -15.10 16.59 -1.66
C GLU A 42 -16.06 17.30 -2.62
N LEU A 43 -16.89 16.55 -3.33
CA LEU A 43 -17.88 17.08 -4.29
C LEU A 43 -18.80 18.13 -3.66
N TRP A 44 -19.30 17.87 -2.45
CA TRP A 44 -20.20 18.79 -1.77
C TRP A 44 -19.49 19.95 -1.08
N ALA A 45 -18.23 19.78 -0.69
CA ALA A 45 -17.40 20.90 -0.26
C ALA A 45 -17.19 21.88 -1.42
N ASP A 46 -16.86 21.37 -2.61
CA ASP A 46 -16.66 22.17 -3.81
C ASP A 46 -17.96 22.87 -4.25
N ARG A 47 -19.08 22.13 -4.36
CA ARG A 47 -20.37 22.71 -4.78
C ARG A 47 -20.88 23.81 -3.86
N LEU A 48 -20.48 23.80 -2.59
CA LEU A 48 -20.89 24.78 -1.59
C LEU A 48 -19.79 25.80 -1.28
N ASN A 49 -18.66 25.77 -1.98
CA ASN A 49 -17.47 26.60 -1.70
C ASN A 49 -17.01 26.53 -0.22
N TYR A 50 -17.10 25.34 0.39
CA TYR A 50 -16.76 25.13 1.81
C TYR A 50 -15.26 24.80 2.03
N GLY A 51 -14.53 24.47 0.95
CA GLY A 51 -13.11 24.11 0.99
C GLY A 51 -12.88 22.64 1.39
N TYR A 52 -11.91 21.99 0.75
CA TYR A 52 -11.51 20.60 1.02
C TYR A 52 -9.97 20.49 0.94
N PRO A 53 -9.31 19.76 1.86
CA PRO A 53 -9.87 19.10 3.04
C PRO A 53 -10.37 20.09 4.11
N ASN A 54 -11.24 19.63 5.01
CA ASN A 54 -11.76 20.43 6.12
C ASN A 54 -12.05 19.56 7.36
N ALA A 55 -12.25 20.20 8.52
CA ALA A 55 -12.42 19.54 9.81
C ALA A 55 -13.61 18.57 9.86
N LEU A 56 -14.71 18.86 9.14
CA LEU A 56 -15.87 17.98 9.15
C LEU A 56 -15.62 16.72 8.30
N ALA A 57 -14.98 16.87 7.14
CA ALA A 57 -14.55 15.72 6.34
C ALA A 57 -13.57 14.84 7.13
N GLU A 58 -12.60 15.45 7.82
CA GLU A 58 -11.64 14.76 8.68
C GLU A 58 -12.33 13.96 9.80
N GLN A 59 -13.36 14.52 10.43
CA GLN A 59 -14.15 13.80 11.46
C GLN A 59 -14.78 12.51 10.92
N TYR A 60 -15.41 12.54 9.75
CA TYR A 60 -16.00 11.34 9.14
C TYR A 60 -14.94 10.31 8.75
N ILE A 61 -13.79 10.78 8.24
CA ILE A 61 -12.67 9.89 7.92
C ILE A 61 -12.17 9.21 9.21
N PHE A 62 -11.89 9.93 10.28
CA PHE A 62 -11.50 9.33 11.56
C PHE A 62 -12.56 8.41 12.14
N GLN A 63 -13.83 8.77 12.03
CA GLN A 63 -14.94 7.94 12.47
C GLN A 63 -14.97 6.61 11.71
N SER A 64 -14.64 6.60 10.41
CA SER A 64 -14.53 5.36 9.63
C SER A 64 -13.41 4.47 10.15
N HIS A 65 -12.23 5.04 10.43
CA HIS A 65 -11.08 4.32 10.99
C HIS A 65 -11.39 3.72 12.36
N HIS A 66 -11.95 4.51 13.27
CA HIS A 66 -12.32 4.04 14.59
C HIS A 66 -13.42 2.97 14.55
N ARG A 67 -14.44 3.14 13.70
CA ARG A 67 -15.59 2.23 13.66
C ARG A 67 -15.30 0.92 12.94
N TYR A 68 -14.58 0.96 11.82
CA TYR A 68 -14.43 -0.18 10.92
C TYR A 68 -13.00 -0.74 10.88
N PHE A 69 -11.98 0.09 11.07
CA PHE A 69 -10.59 -0.29 10.78
C PHE A 69 -9.68 -0.33 12.02
N HIS A 70 -10.23 -0.19 13.23
CA HIS A 70 -9.44 -0.08 14.48
C HIS A 70 -8.57 -1.32 14.80
N ASN A 71 -8.94 -2.49 14.29
CA ASN A 71 -8.17 -3.74 14.46
C ASN A 71 -7.38 -4.13 13.20
N CYS A 72 -7.34 -3.26 12.18
CA CYS A 72 -6.56 -3.52 11.00
C CYS A 72 -5.10 -3.12 11.25
N THR A 73 -4.21 -4.11 11.20
CA THR A 73 -2.77 -3.86 11.12
C THR A 73 -2.42 -3.58 9.67
N LEU A 74 -1.73 -2.47 9.41
CA LEU A 74 -1.04 -2.31 8.14
C LEU A 74 -0.01 -3.43 8.03
N GLU A 75 -0.24 -4.39 7.13
CA GLU A 75 0.85 -5.22 6.65
C GLU A 75 1.92 -4.26 6.11
N HIS A 76 3.16 -4.48 6.56
CA HIS A 76 4.30 -3.60 6.31
C HIS A 76 4.28 -3.10 4.85
N PRO A 77 4.44 -1.79 4.60
CA PRO A 77 4.53 -1.27 3.25
C PRO A 77 5.54 -2.08 2.45
N VAL A 78 5.06 -2.73 1.39
CA VAL A 78 5.87 -3.53 0.45
C VAL A 78 6.97 -2.66 -0.23
N TYR A 79 6.90 -1.34 -0.04
CA TYR A 79 7.79 -0.32 -0.60
C TYR A 79 8.89 0.15 0.36
N PHE A 80 9.24 -0.62 1.39
CA PHE A 80 10.46 -0.33 2.15
C PHE A 80 11.66 -1.01 1.52
N ASP A 81 12.79 -0.31 1.53
CA ASP A 81 14.07 -0.93 1.21
C ASP A 81 14.30 -2.15 2.12
N PRO A 82 14.89 -3.23 1.61
CA PRO A 82 15.26 -4.37 2.43
C PRO A 82 16.20 -3.92 3.56
N PRO A 83 16.24 -4.65 4.69
CA PRO A 83 17.20 -4.38 5.76
C PRO A 83 18.63 -4.21 5.21
N GLU A 84 19.39 -3.28 5.78
CA GLU A 84 20.69 -2.86 5.25
C GLU A 84 21.69 -4.02 5.09
N ASP A 85 21.65 -4.99 6.01
CA ASP A 85 22.44 -6.21 5.97
C ASP A 85 22.06 -7.13 4.80
N VAL A 86 20.76 -7.26 4.51
CA VAL A 86 20.26 -8.03 3.37
C VAL A 86 20.62 -7.35 2.06
N LEU A 87 20.45 -6.02 1.98
CA LEU A 87 20.84 -5.23 0.81
C LEU A 87 22.34 -5.36 0.53
N LEU A 88 23.17 -5.24 1.57
CA LEU A 88 24.62 -5.37 1.46
C LEU A 88 25.01 -6.78 0.98
N ALA A 89 24.38 -7.82 1.50
CA ALA A 89 24.62 -9.19 1.06
C ALA A 89 24.27 -9.38 -0.44
N MET A 90 23.15 -8.81 -0.89
CA MET A 90 22.74 -8.85 -2.30
C MET A 90 23.69 -8.08 -3.22
N ILE A 91 24.36 -7.03 -2.73
CA ILE A 91 25.36 -6.27 -3.50
C ILE A 91 26.69 -7.02 -3.54
N ILE A 92 27.16 -7.56 -2.41
CA ILE A 92 28.47 -8.24 -2.33
C ILE A 92 28.45 -9.57 -3.09
N ALA A 93 27.35 -10.32 -3.06
CA ALA A 93 27.23 -11.62 -3.72
C ALA A 93 27.63 -11.58 -5.22
N PRO A 94 27.04 -10.75 -6.10
CA PRO A 94 27.44 -10.68 -7.50
C PRO A 94 28.87 -10.16 -7.68
N ILE A 95 29.33 -9.21 -6.86
CA ILE A 95 30.69 -8.68 -6.90
C ILE A 95 31.73 -9.78 -6.66
N CYS A 96 31.45 -10.72 -5.75
CA CYS A 96 32.34 -11.85 -5.47
C CYS A 96 32.16 -12.99 -6.49
N LEU A 97 30.93 -13.27 -6.92
CA LEU A 97 30.63 -14.40 -7.81
C LEU A 97 31.14 -14.19 -9.24
N ILE A 98 31.05 -12.97 -9.79
CA ILE A 98 31.51 -12.67 -11.15
C ILE A 98 33.01 -13.01 -11.35
N PRO A 99 33.96 -12.46 -10.56
CA PRO A 99 35.38 -12.77 -10.73
C PRO A 99 35.68 -14.25 -10.45
N PHE A 100 35.00 -14.88 -9.49
CA PHE A 100 35.13 -16.31 -9.24
C PHE A 100 34.74 -17.13 -10.49
N LEU A 101 33.59 -16.87 -11.08
CA LEU A 101 33.14 -17.55 -12.30
C LEU A 101 34.07 -17.26 -13.48
N VAL A 102 34.49 -16.01 -13.67
CA VAL A 102 35.43 -15.63 -14.75
C VAL A 102 36.75 -16.41 -14.63
N THR A 103 37.34 -16.47 -13.44
CA THR A 103 38.59 -17.23 -13.22
C THR A 103 38.39 -18.73 -13.47
N LEU A 104 37.28 -19.30 -13.03
CA LEU A 104 36.94 -20.71 -13.31
C LEU A 104 36.78 -21.00 -14.80
N VAL A 105 36.11 -20.12 -15.56
CA VAL A 105 35.95 -20.28 -17.02
C VAL A 105 37.29 -20.18 -17.73
N ILE A 106 38.15 -19.23 -17.35
CA ILE A 106 39.49 -19.08 -17.92
C ILE A 106 40.31 -20.34 -17.65
N TRP A 107 40.28 -20.85 -16.42
CA TRP A 107 41.01 -22.05 -16.05
C TRP A 107 40.55 -23.27 -16.85
N ARG A 108 39.25 -23.54 -16.90
CA ARG A 108 38.69 -24.64 -17.71
C ARG A 108 38.97 -24.50 -19.20
N SER A 109 38.96 -23.28 -19.73
CA SER A 109 39.27 -23.02 -21.14
C SER A 109 40.76 -23.21 -21.46
N LYS A 110 41.64 -23.06 -20.48
CA LYS A 110 43.08 -23.33 -20.62
C LYS A 110 43.35 -24.84 -20.58
N ASP A 111 42.70 -25.57 -19.68
CA ASP A 111 42.81 -27.03 -19.59
C ASP A 111 42.26 -27.72 -20.85
N GLY A 112 41.15 -27.22 -21.42
CA GLY A 112 40.60 -27.73 -22.69
C GLY A 112 41.48 -27.47 -23.91
N LYS A 113 42.38 -26.47 -23.86
CA LYS A 113 43.39 -26.21 -24.91
C LYS A 113 44.68 -27.02 -24.73
N ALA A 114 44.94 -27.56 -23.54
CA ALA A 114 46.09 -28.43 -23.29
C ALA A 114 45.86 -29.89 -23.73
N GLN A 115 44.64 -30.21 -24.20
CA GLN A 115 44.22 -31.53 -24.63
C GLN A 115 43.92 -31.64 -26.15
N ALA A 116 44.28 -30.60 -26.92
CA ALA A 116 44.20 -30.56 -28.39
C ALA A 116 45.59 -30.50 -29.02
#